data_AF-A0A5X3PBU6-F1
#
_entry.id   AF-A0A5X3PBU6-F1
#
_cell.length_a   1.000
_cell.length_b   1.000
_cell.length_c   1.000
_cell.angle_alpha   90.00
_cell.angle_beta   90.00
_cell.angle_gamma   90.00
#
_symmetry.space_group_name_H-M   'P 1'
#
loop_
_entity.id
_entity.type
_entity.pdbx_description
1 polymer ?
#
loop_
_entity_poly.entity_id
_entity_poly.type
_entity_poly.pdbx_seq_one_letter_code
_entity_poly.pdbx_strand_id
1 'polypeptide(L)'
;MSLETNLELNNQLVTRNNELLERLISTLASGVVMRPDAIAQVQEYHETVAKTKAALTLDDLTFSDVIALAAFYPVPQQITEEMLQRAVAYRDATGEARVVQIDALDSALQGVKRAKELLKPALLDLSRNILKFWDDLPTIGERRAFAERLLDAPPAGRDEVKPKKGRSKSEPQKRKGPFFVRHEDGKIGELSTEAELKAHLDAGYTEINKVEYLQRKEEAEKAGTETGDSQQDFAALRKQAEGLILQLAKGGYRAEAVAILEKQGAKKLGEVADENLADVIAQAEKALSVE
;
A
#
# COMPACT_ATOMS: atom_id res chain seq x y z
N MET A 1 38.87 33.79 -17.50
CA MET A 1 39.65 34.69 -18.37
C MET A 1 41.08 34.18 -18.45
N SER A 2 41.69 34.18 -19.63
CA SER A 2 43.06 33.68 -19.82
C SER A 2 44.09 34.69 -19.28
N LEU A 3 45.31 34.23 -18.98
CA LEU A 3 46.41 35.10 -18.54
C LEU A 3 46.73 36.17 -19.61
N GLU A 4 46.64 35.77 -20.88
CA GLU A 4 46.89 36.59 -22.05
C GLU A 4 45.88 37.75 -22.17
N THR A 5 44.60 37.49 -21.90
CA THR A 5 43.56 38.54 -21.93
C THR A 5 43.76 39.60 -20.83
N ASN A 6 44.27 39.21 -19.66
CA ASN A 6 44.60 40.17 -18.60
C ASN A 6 45.84 41.01 -18.94
N LEU A 7 46.86 40.38 -19.53
CA LEU A 7 48.10 41.05 -19.92
C LEU A 7 47.85 42.08 -21.02
N GLU A 8 46.99 41.74 -21.98
CA GLU A 8 46.56 42.65 -23.04
C GLU A 8 45.77 43.85 -22.51
N LEU A 9 44.83 43.62 -21.58
CA LEU A 9 44.06 44.70 -20.94
C LEU A 9 44.97 45.67 -20.16
N ASN A 10 45.96 45.13 -19.43
CA ASN A 10 46.89 45.94 -18.65
C ASN A 10 47.75 46.83 -19.57
N ASN A 11 48.27 46.28 -20.67
CA ASN A 11 49.02 47.06 -21.66
C ASN A 11 48.17 48.17 -22.30
N GLN A 12 46.88 47.91 -22.57
CA GLN A 12 45.96 48.93 -23.08
C GLN A 12 45.71 50.05 -22.05
N LEU A 13 45.61 49.69 -20.77
CA LEU A 13 45.37 50.63 -19.68
C LEU A 13 46.59 51.53 -19.44
N VAL A 14 47.79 50.94 -19.45
CA VAL A 14 49.06 51.68 -19.37
C VAL A 14 49.18 52.67 -20.54
N THR A 15 48.84 52.24 -21.75
CA THR A 15 48.87 53.12 -22.95
C THR A 15 47.94 54.31 -22.79
N ARG A 16 46.67 54.09 -22.39
CA ARG A 16 45.71 55.18 -22.16
C ARG A 16 46.14 56.14 -21.06
N ASN A 17 46.75 55.62 -19.99
CA ASN A 17 47.24 56.46 -18.89
C ASN A 17 48.40 57.36 -19.34
N ASN A 18 49.32 56.84 -20.15
CA ASN A 18 50.41 57.65 -20.71
C ASN A 18 49.87 58.78 -21.60
N GLU A 19 48.88 58.50 -22.45
CA GLU A 19 48.23 59.54 -23.28
C GLU A 19 47.55 60.63 -22.44
N LEU A 20 46.90 60.25 -21.34
CA LEU A 20 46.25 61.17 -20.40
C LEU A 20 47.28 62.04 -19.66
N LEU A 21 48.38 61.43 -19.23
CA LEU A 21 49.50 62.13 -18.59
C LEU A 21 50.14 63.13 -19.54
N GLU A 22 50.37 62.77 -20.80
CA GLU A 22 50.91 63.69 -21.82
C GLU A 22 49.99 64.89 -22.06
N ARG A 23 48.67 64.67 -22.10
CA ARG A 23 47.68 65.75 -22.22
C ARG A 23 47.69 66.66 -20.99
N LEU A 24 47.75 66.10 -19.78
CA LEU A 24 47.83 66.87 -18.54
C LEU A 24 49.11 67.71 -18.49
N ILE A 25 50.26 67.11 -18.82
CA ILE A 25 51.55 67.82 -18.86
C ILE A 25 51.49 68.96 -19.89
N SER A 26 50.97 68.70 -21.09
CA SER A 26 50.84 69.73 -22.13
C SER A 26 49.92 70.88 -21.70
N THR A 27 48.82 70.55 -21.02
CA THR A 27 47.85 71.56 -20.56
C THR A 27 48.44 72.40 -19.43
N LEU A 28 49.13 71.79 -18.47
CA LEU A 28 49.84 72.50 -17.40
C LEU A 28 50.98 73.37 -17.94
N ALA A 29 51.75 72.86 -18.92
CA ALA A 29 52.84 73.61 -19.56
C ALA A 29 52.36 74.83 -20.35
N SER A 30 51.13 74.81 -20.87
CA SER A 30 50.53 75.94 -21.59
C SER A 30 50.04 77.10 -20.71
N GLY A 31 50.12 76.99 -19.38
CA GLY A 31 49.78 78.06 -18.45
C GLY A 31 48.28 78.39 -18.36
N VAL A 32 47.42 77.55 -18.94
CA VAL A 32 45.96 77.71 -18.89
C VAL A 32 45.45 77.39 -17.47
N VAL A 33 44.73 78.34 -16.86
CA VAL A 33 44.06 78.14 -15.56
C VAL A 33 42.95 77.11 -15.74
N MET A 34 43.16 75.89 -15.22
CA MET A 34 42.14 74.85 -15.18
C MET A 34 40.97 75.33 -14.33
N ARG A 35 39.79 75.55 -14.94
CA ARG A 35 38.57 75.88 -14.21
C ARG A 35 37.97 74.60 -13.62
N PRO A 36 37.57 74.58 -12.33
CA PRO A 36 36.99 73.40 -11.68
C PRO A 36 35.66 72.95 -12.33
N ASP A 37 34.99 73.82 -13.08
CA ASP A 37 33.73 73.49 -13.76
C ASP A 37 33.92 72.74 -15.09
N ALA A 38 35.17 72.52 -15.53
CA ALA A 38 35.51 71.75 -16.73
C ALA A 38 36.03 70.34 -16.39
N ILE A 39 35.63 69.78 -15.25
CA ILE A 39 35.83 68.36 -14.96
C ILE A 39 34.87 67.60 -15.87
N ALA A 40 35.34 67.19 -17.05
CA ALA A 40 34.73 66.08 -17.77
C ALA A 40 34.54 64.96 -16.75
N GLN A 41 33.31 64.46 -16.60
CA GLN A 41 32.99 63.37 -15.67
C GLN A 41 34.09 62.32 -15.79
N VAL A 42 34.99 62.31 -14.81
CA VAL A 42 35.94 61.21 -14.65
C VAL A 42 35.00 60.06 -14.42
N GLN A 43 34.89 59.20 -15.42
CA GLN A 43 34.18 57.96 -15.26
C GLN A 43 35.00 57.22 -14.21
N GLU A 44 34.59 57.37 -12.94
CA GLU A 44 35.17 56.63 -11.84
C GLU A 44 35.11 55.19 -12.32
N TYR A 45 36.29 54.65 -12.61
CA TYR A 45 36.43 53.24 -12.87
C TYR A 45 36.23 52.60 -11.51
N HIS A 46 34.97 52.47 -11.10
CA HIS A 46 34.59 51.37 -10.28
C HIS A 46 34.93 50.17 -11.13
N GLU A 47 36.03 49.50 -10.78
CA GLU A 47 36.14 48.10 -11.10
C GLU A 47 34.78 47.53 -10.68
N THR A 48 33.97 47.12 -11.65
CA THR A 48 32.96 46.11 -11.38
C THR A 48 33.77 44.87 -11.06
N VAL A 49 34.39 44.86 -9.88
CA VAL A 49 34.60 43.64 -9.13
C VAL A 49 33.18 43.14 -9.06
N ALA A 50 32.83 42.25 -9.99
CA ALA A 50 31.65 41.44 -9.90
C ALA A 50 31.70 40.98 -8.46
N LYS A 51 30.82 41.56 -7.63
CA LYS A 51 30.76 41.34 -6.19
C LYS A 51 30.85 39.84 -6.11
N THR A 52 32.02 39.30 -5.71
CA THR A 52 32.29 37.89 -5.91
C THR A 52 31.32 37.26 -4.96
N LYS A 53 30.19 36.82 -5.52
CA LYS A 53 29.10 36.25 -4.76
C LYS A 53 29.80 35.13 -4.03
N ALA A 54 29.85 35.19 -2.71
CA ALA A 54 30.51 34.17 -1.91
C ALA A 54 30.06 32.83 -2.48
N ALA A 55 31.01 32.02 -2.94
CA ALA A 55 30.71 30.81 -3.68
C ALA A 55 29.76 29.98 -2.81
N LEU A 56 28.59 29.65 -3.34
CA LEU A 56 27.55 28.97 -2.58
C LEU A 56 28.13 27.67 -2.03
N THR A 57 28.02 27.48 -0.72
CA THR A 57 28.52 26.29 -0.03
C THR A 57 27.36 25.45 0.48
N LEU A 58 27.67 24.23 0.94
CA LEU A 58 26.67 23.34 1.53
C LEU A 58 26.03 23.95 2.81
N ASP A 59 26.75 24.81 3.52
CA ASP A 59 26.27 25.42 4.77
C ASP A 59 25.19 26.49 4.52
N ASP A 60 25.15 27.05 3.32
CA ASP A 60 24.13 28.04 2.89
C ASP A 60 22.76 27.40 2.58
N LEU A 61 22.70 26.06 2.49
CA LEU A 61 21.48 25.34 2.15
C LEU A 61 20.55 25.18 3.36
N THR A 62 19.24 25.33 3.13
CA THR A 62 18.21 24.97 4.11
C THR A 62 18.08 23.46 4.22
N PHE A 63 17.33 23.00 5.23
CA PHE A 63 17.08 21.57 5.45
C PHE A 63 16.52 20.89 4.20
N SER A 64 15.50 21.48 3.58
CA SER A 64 14.84 20.93 2.39
C SER A 64 15.74 20.99 1.15
N ASP A 65 16.60 22.01 1.02
CA ASP A 65 17.54 22.06 -0.10
C ASP A 65 18.55 20.90 -0.03
N VAL A 66 19.02 20.54 1.17
CA VAL A 66 19.92 19.39 1.35
C VAL A 66 19.24 18.08 0.93
N ILE A 67 17.94 17.92 1.23
CA ILE A 67 17.17 16.74 0.83
C ILE A 67 16.97 16.71 -0.68
N ALA A 68 16.68 17.85 -1.30
CA ALA A 68 16.59 17.96 -2.76
C ALA A 68 17.93 17.64 -3.43
N LEU A 69 19.04 18.15 -2.89
CA LEU A 69 20.39 17.84 -3.34
C LEU A 69 20.68 16.34 -3.27
N ALA A 70 20.30 15.68 -2.17
CA ALA A 70 20.46 14.24 -2.00
C ALA A 70 19.69 13.43 -3.06
N ALA A 71 18.47 13.85 -3.40
CA ALA A 71 17.65 13.16 -4.38
C ALA A 71 18.12 13.38 -5.83
N PHE A 72 18.57 14.59 -6.17
CA PHE A 72 19.16 14.84 -7.49
C PHE A 72 20.49 14.10 -7.68
N TYR A 73 21.26 13.95 -6.59
CA TYR A 73 22.59 13.36 -6.60
C TYR A 73 22.70 12.29 -5.51
N PRO A 74 22.04 11.12 -5.71
CA PRO A 74 21.94 10.06 -4.71
C PRO A 74 23.27 9.34 -4.46
N VAL A 75 24.19 9.39 -5.43
CA VAL A 75 25.54 8.85 -5.31
C VAL A 75 26.49 9.92 -4.76
N PRO A 76 27.35 9.60 -3.78
CA PRO A 76 28.38 10.52 -3.31
C PRO A 76 29.30 10.96 -4.45
N GLN A 77 29.40 12.27 -4.65
CA GLN A 77 30.25 12.90 -5.67
C GLN A 77 30.69 14.29 -5.19
N GLN A 78 31.68 14.87 -5.88
CA GLN A 78 32.11 16.23 -5.60
C GLN A 78 30.94 17.21 -5.82
N ILE A 79 30.65 18.01 -4.81
CA ILE A 79 29.58 18.99 -4.84
C ILE A 79 30.08 20.22 -5.60
N THR A 80 29.41 20.56 -6.70
CA THR A 80 29.67 21.78 -7.47
C THR A 80 28.66 22.88 -7.13
N GLU A 81 29.00 24.13 -7.42
CA GLU A 81 28.09 25.26 -7.20
C GLU A 81 26.78 25.12 -7.96
N GLU A 82 26.81 24.61 -9.20
CA GLU A 82 25.60 24.37 -10.02
C GLU A 82 24.63 23.37 -9.35
N MET A 83 25.15 22.33 -8.70
CA MET A 83 24.33 21.36 -7.97
C MET A 83 23.61 22.00 -6.80
N LEU A 84 24.31 22.88 -6.07
CA LEU A 84 23.76 23.63 -4.95
C LEU A 84 22.70 24.63 -5.42
N GLN A 85 22.97 25.36 -6.50
CA GLN A 85 22.01 26.29 -7.11
C GLN A 85 20.74 25.56 -7.58
N ARG A 86 20.87 24.38 -8.18
CA ARG A 86 19.73 23.54 -8.57
C ARG A 86 18.88 23.14 -7.37
N ALA A 87 19.52 22.75 -6.27
CA ALA A 87 18.82 22.39 -5.03
C ALA A 87 18.05 23.58 -4.44
N VAL A 88 18.65 24.78 -4.44
CA VAL A 88 17.99 26.02 -4.01
C VAL A 88 16.82 26.38 -4.93
N ALA A 89 17.01 26.28 -6.26
CA ALA A 89 15.96 26.58 -7.24
C ALA A 89 14.74 25.64 -7.11
N TYR A 90 14.95 24.39 -6.67
CA TYR A 90 13.86 23.45 -6.42
C TYR A 90 12.88 23.91 -5.34
N ARG A 91 13.29 24.82 -4.45
CA ARG A 91 12.42 25.38 -3.40
C ARG A 91 11.17 26.04 -3.98
N ASP A 92 11.33 26.74 -5.09
CA ASP A 92 10.26 27.51 -5.74
C ASP A 92 9.59 26.70 -6.88
N ALA A 93 9.97 25.42 -7.05
CA ALA A 93 9.35 24.56 -8.04
C ALA A 93 7.86 24.34 -7.74
N THR A 94 7.03 24.32 -8.78
CA THR A 94 5.59 24.07 -8.68
C THR A 94 5.12 23.13 -9.77
N GLY A 95 3.94 22.51 -9.58
CA GLY A 95 3.35 21.60 -10.56
C GLY A 95 4.25 20.41 -10.90
N GLU A 96 4.45 20.17 -12.20
CA GLU A 96 5.24 19.04 -12.72
C GLU A 96 6.73 19.11 -12.37
N ALA A 97 7.24 20.29 -12.00
CA ALA A 97 8.63 20.44 -11.55
C ALA A 97 8.86 19.88 -10.14
N ARG A 98 7.80 19.59 -9.37
CA ARG A 98 7.91 18.97 -8.04
C ARG A 98 8.06 17.47 -8.14
N VAL A 99 9.06 16.95 -7.44
CA VAL A 99 9.39 15.54 -7.39
C VAL A 99 8.81 14.94 -6.11
N VAL A 100 7.80 14.09 -6.27
CA VAL A 100 7.09 13.43 -5.14
C VAL A 100 8.05 12.71 -4.19
N GLN A 101 9.13 12.11 -4.72
CA GLN A 101 10.15 11.46 -3.89
C GLN A 101 10.84 12.44 -2.94
N ILE A 102 11.19 13.64 -3.40
CA ILE A 102 11.85 14.67 -2.58
C ILE A 102 10.88 15.11 -1.48
N ASP A 103 9.64 15.39 -1.85
CA ASP A 103 8.62 15.92 -0.93
C ASP A 103 8.25 14.89 0.16
N ALA A 104 8.20 13.62 -0.22
CA ALA A 104 7.91 12.54 0.71
C ALA A 104 9.11 12.21 1.61
N LEU A 105 10.36 12.40 1.15
CA LEU A 105 11.55 12.29 1.98
C LEU A 105 11.67 13.46 2.95
N ASP A 106 11.42 14.69 2.48
CA ASP A 106 11.37 15.89 3.31
C ASP A 106 10.33 15.75 4.42
N SER A 107 9.10 15.35 4.09
CA SER A 107 8.04 15.07 5.06
C SER A 107 8.42 13.99 6.08
N ALA A 108 9.15 12.95 5.67
CA ALA A 108 9.62 11.90 6.57
C ALA A 108 10.65 12.43 7.56
N LEU A 109 11.69 13.10 7.05
CA LEU A 109 12.81 13.61 7.84
C LEU A 109 12.44 14.82 8.70
N GLN A 110 11.47 15.64 8.29
CA GLN A 110 10.91 16.67 9.15
C GLN A 110 10.27 16.11 10.43
N GLY A 111 9.81 14.86 10.40
CA GLY A 111 9.28 14.16 11.57
C GLY A 111 10.35 13.50 12.47
N VAL A 112 11.63 13.54 12.08
CA VAL A 112 12.77 13.01 12.85
C VAL A 112 13.44 14.18 13.58
N LYS A 113 13.24 14.30 14.89
CA LYS A 113 13.78 15.44 15.67
C LYS A 113 15.30 15.56 15.53
N ARG A 114 16.00 14.43 15.66
CA ARG A 114 17.47 14.36 15.55
C ARG A 114 17.98 14.75 14.17
N ALA A 115 17.22 14.50 13.09
CA ALA A 115 17.63 14.87 11.74
C ALA A 115 17.69 16.39 11.55
N LYS A 116 16.81 17.14 12.22
CA LYS A 116 16.77 18.61 12.17
C LYS A 116 17.99 19.25 12.83
N GLU A 117 18.65 18.53 13.73
CA GLU A 117 19.82 18.99 14.49
C GLU A 117 21.15 18.56 13.83
N LEU A 118 21.10 17.79 12.73
CA LEU A 118 22.30 17.35 12.03
C LEU A 118 22.97 18.48 11.26
N LEU A 119 24.30 18.42 11.21
CA LEU A 119 25.08 19.19 10.24
C LEU A 119 24.72 18.78 8.81
N LYS A 120 24.83 19.72 7.87
CA LYS A 120 24.43 19.55 6.48
C LYS A 120 25.07 18.33 5.79
N PRO A 121 26.38 18.03 5.98
CA PRO A 121 26.99 16.82 5.42
C PRO A 121 26.34 15.53 5.96
N ALA A 122 26.09 15.47 7.27
CA ALA A 122 25.49 14.30 7.90
C ALA A 122 24.02 14.10 7.48
N LEU A 123 23.27 15.20 7.29
CA LEU A 123 21.91 15.16 6.75
C LEU A 123 21.90 14.68 5.28
N LEU A 124 22.86 15.13 4.48
CA LEU A 124 23.03 14.70 3.09
C LEU A 124 23.29 13.19 3.02
N ASP A 125 24.21 12.68 3.83
CA ASP A 125 24.54 11.26 3.88
C ASP A 125 23.38 10.41 4.41
N LEU A 126 22.67 10.89 5.45
CA LEU A 126 21.44 10.25 5.93
C LEU A 126 20.39 10.13 4.82
N SER A 127 20.15 11.23 4.10
CA SER A 127 19.15 11.30 3.03
C SER A 127 19.50 10.33 1.90
N ARG A 128 20.78 10.30 1.47
CA ARG A 128 21.27 9.34 0.47
C ARG A 128 21.11 7.89 0.92
N ASN A 129 21.40 7.59 2.18
CA ASN A 129 21.23 6.24 2.72
C ASN A 129 19.77 5.77 2.73
N ILE A 130 18.82 6.66 2.98
CA ILE A 130 17.40 6.33 2.87
C ILE A 130 17.01 6.09 1.41
N LEU A 131 17.52 6.90 0.48
CA LEU A 131 17.24 6.76 -0.95
C LEU A 131 17.76 5.45 -1.56
N LYS A 132 18.86 4.88 -1.04
CA LYS A 132 19.35 3.54 -1.44
C LYS A 132 18.30 2.43 -1.26
N PHE A 133 17.38 2.61 -0.30
CA PHE A 133 16.34 1.64 0.04
C PHE A 133 14.93 2.20 -0.21
N TRP A 134 14.79 3.16 -1.13
CA TRP A 134 13.54 3.87 -1.34
C TRP A 134 12.35 2.95 -1.63
N ASP A 135 12.55 1.95 -2.49
CA ASP A 135 11.50 1.01 -2.90
C ASP A 135 11.08 0.03 -1.79
N ASP A 136 11.98 -0.22 -0.83
CA ASP A 136 11.71 -1.04 0.36
C ASP A 136 10.99 -0.23 1.47
N LEU A 137 10.83 1.08 1.28
CA LEU A 137 10.26 2.01 2.26
C LEU A 137 9.04 2.74 1.64
N PRO A 138 7.91 2.05 1.42
CA PRO A 138 6.76 2.61 0.71
C PRO A 138 6.05 3.73 1.50
N THR A 139 6.10 3.71 2.83
CA THR A 139 5.40 4.69 3.66
C THR A 139 6.32 5.73 4.29
N ILE A 140 5.78 6.93 4.57
CA ILE A 140 6.49 7.98 5.33
C ILE A 140 6.90 7.48 6.73
N GLY A 141 6.07 6.64 7.36
CA GLY A 141 6.36 6.06 8.67
C GLY A 141 7.58 5.13 8.66
N GLU A 142 7.69 4.26 7.64
CA GLU A 142 8.84 3.37 7.48
C GLU A 142 10.13 4.14 7.18
N ARG A 143 10.06 5.18 6.33
CA ARG A 143 11.20 6.07 6.06
C ARG A 143 11.71 6.74 7.33
N ARG A 144 10.78 7.26 8.14
CA ARG A 144 11.10 7.89 9.43
C ARG A 144 11.73 6.89 10.41
N ALA A 145 11.13 5.71 10.54
CA ALA A 145 11.65 4.66 11.43
C ALA A 145 13.04 4.18 11.00
N PHE A 146 13.28 4.09 9.69
CA PHE A 146 14.59 3.75 9.15
C PHE A 146 15.62 4.86 9.40
N ALA A 147 15.24 6.12 9.25
CA ALA A 147 16.09 7.26 9.58
C ALA A 147 16.53 7.26 11.06
N GLU A 148 15.60 7.06 12.00
CA GLU A 148 15.94 6.96 13.43
C GLU A 148 16.91 5.79 13.69
N ARG A 149 16.68 4.63 13.06
CA ARG A 149 17.58 3.48 13.19
C ARG A 149 18.98 3.75 12.63
N LEU A 150 19.09 4.46 11.50
CA LEU A 150 20.37 4.90 10.95
C LEU A 150 21.08 5.84 11.92
N LEU A 151 20.34 6.71 12.60
CA LEU A 151 20.91 7.64 13.56
C LEU A 151 21.33 6.97 14.87
N ASP A 152 20.71 5.86 15.25
CA ASP A 152 21.15 5.02 16.38
C ASP A 152 22.43 4.24 16.07
N ALA A 153 22.67 3.93 14.79
CA ALA A 153 23.88 3.25 14.37
C ALA A 153 25.12 4.19 14.41
N PRO A 154 26.29 3.67 14.78
CA PRO A 154 27.53 4.43 14.79
C PRO A 154 27.88 4.87 13.35
N PRO A 155 28.50 6.05 13.16
CA PRO A 155 28.75 6.61 11.82
C PRO A 155 29.42 5.65 10.84
N ALA A 156 30.41 4.87 11.30
CA ALA A 156 31.17 3.92 10.48
C ALA A 156 30.37 2.67 10.04
N GLY A 157 29.20 2.40 10.62
CA GLY A 157 28.37 1.24 10.32
C GLY A 157 27.02 1.56 9.68
N ARG A 158 26.74 2.84 9.38
CA ARG A 158 25.43 3.27 8.87
C ARG A 158 25.10 2.69 7.50
N ASP A 159 26.10 2.54 6.63
CA ASP A 159 25.92 1.97 5.29
C ASP A 159 25.49 0.49 5.30
N GLU A 160 25.76 -0.23 6.39
CA GLU A 160 25.39 -1.64 6.55
C GLU A 160 23.98 -1.83 7.14
N VAL A 161 23.38 -0.75 7.67
CA VAL A 161 22.04 -0.80 8.27
C VAL A 161 21.00 -0.95 7.18
N LYS A 162 20.43 -2.15 7.08
CA LYS A 162 19.30 -2.42 6.19
C LYS A 162 17.98 -2.03 6.85
N PRO A 163 16.98 -1.59 6.07
CA PRO A 163 15.63 -1.43 6.61
C PRO A 163 15.19 -2.73 7.27
N LYS A 164 14.42 -2.62 8.36
CA LYS A 164 13.67 -3.81 8.80
C LYS A 164 12.81 -4.20 7.60
N LYS A 165 12.75 -5.49 7.25
CA LYS A 165 11.72 -6.00 6.33
C LYS A 165 10.34 -5.70 6.96
N GLY A 166 9.86 -4.47 6.85
CA GLY A 166 8.45 -4.20 6.71
C GLY A 166 8.08 -4.89 5.40
N ARG A 167 6.98 -5.65 5.40
CA ARG A 167 6.45 -6.42 4.26
C ARG A 167 6.71 -5.69 2.92
N SER A 168 7.87 -5.91 2.32
CA SER A 168 8.18 -5.43 0.99
C SER A 168 7.30 -6.24 0.06
N LYS A 169 6.83 -5.58 -1.01
CA LYS A 169 6.06 -6.16 -2.13
C LYS A 169 6.84 -7.30 -2.82
N SER A 170 7.01 -8.41 -2.13
CA SER A 170 7.61 -9.67 -2.59
C SER A 170 6.74 -10.85 -2.15
N GLU A 171 5.43 -10.64 -2.25
CA GLU A 171 4.37 -11.60 -2.56
C GLU A 171 3.10 -10.74 -2.58
N PRO A 172 2.19 -10.89 -3.57
CA PRO A 172 0.83 -10.39 -3.37
C PRO A 172 0.39 -10.89 -2.00
N GLN A 173 0.03 -9.96 -1.11
CA GLN A 173 -0.23 -10.26 0.27
C GLN A 173 -1.28 -11.36 0.30
N LYS A 174 -0.83 -12.60 0.55
CA LYS A 174 -1.68 -13.76 0.36
C LYS A 174 -2.96 -13.49 1.11
N ARG A 175 -4.08 -13.37 0.41
CA ARG A 175 -5.36 -13.03 1.04
C ARG A 175 -5.53 -14.06 2.17
N LYS A 176 -5.64 -13.56 3.41
CA LYS A 176 -5.79 -14.41 4.59
C LYS A 176 -7.24 -14.33 5.01
N GLY A 177 -7.94 -15.42 4.82
CA GLY A 177 -9.31 -15.56 5.29
C GLY A 177 -9.85 -16.92 4.88
N PRO A 178 -10.98 -17.30 5.46
CA PRO A 178 -11.85 -18.24 4.78
C PRO A 178 -12.31 -17.61 3.45
N PHE A 179 -11.99 -18.24 2.34
CA PHE A 179 -12.53 -17.94 1.02
C PHE A 179 -13.69 -18.87 0.77
N PHE A 180 -14.78 -18.34 0.23
CA PHE A 180 -15.96 -19.13 -0.09
C PHE A 180 -16.08 -19.26 -1.60
N VAL A 181 -16.23 -20.49 -2.08
CA VAL A 181 -16.31 -20.79 -3.51
C VAL A 181 -17.54 -21.61 -3.84
N ARG A 182 -18.03 -21.48 -5.07
CA ARG A 182 -19.18 -22.21 -5.61
C ARG A 182 -18.89 -22.75 -7.00
N HIS A 183 -19.26 -24.01 -7.25
CA HIS A 183 -19.27 -24.62 -8.57
C HIS A 183 -20.66 -24.53 -9.23
N GLU A 184 -20.72 -24.63 -10.56
CA GLU A 184 -22.00 -24.71 -11.30
C GLU A 184 -22.85 -25.91 -10.86
N ASP A 185 -22.23 -27.00 -10.43
CA ASP A 185 -22.91 -28.19 -9.89
C ASP A 185 -23.52 -28.00 -8.49
N GLY A 186 -23.59 -26.76 -7.98
CA GLY A 186 -24.14 -26.44 -6.67
C GLY A 186 -23.24 -26.74 -5.46
N LYS A 187 -22.05 -27.32 -5.68
CA LYS A 187 -21.07 -27.58 -4.62
C LYS A 187 -20.49 -26.26 -4.08
N ILE A 188 -20.43 -26.14 -2.77
CA ILE A 188 -19.83 -25.01 -2.05
C ILE A 188 -18.63 -25.46 -1.21
N GLY A 189 -17.63 -24.58 -1.06
CA GLY A 189 -16.41 -24.87 -0.30
C GLY A 189 -15.93 -23.66 0.53
N GLU A 190 -15.31 -23.95 1.67
CA GLU A 190 -14.61 -23.00 2.52
C GLU A 190 -13.11 -23.32 2.47
N LEU A 191 -12.29 -22.37 2.05
CA LEU A 191 -10.86 -22.55 1.81
C LEU A 191 -10.07 -21.62 2.72
N SER A 192 -8.95 -22.08 3.27
CA SER A 192 -8.18 -21.29 4.24
C SER A 192 -6.99 -20.56 3.60
N THR A 193 -6.65 -20.92 2.36
CA THR A 193 -5.47 -20.39 1.66
C THR A 193 -5.79 -19.91 0.25
N GLU A 194 -5.05 -18.91 -0.22
CA GLU A 194 -5.20 -18.38 -1.58
C GLU A 194 -4.73 -19.38 -2.65
N ALA A 195 -3.85 -20.33 -2.28
CA ALA A 195 -3.43 -21.40 -3.18
C ALA A 195 -4.60 -22.36 -3.49
N GLU A 196 -5.40 -22.70 -2.47
CA GLU A 196 -6.63 -23.47 -2.64
C GLU A 196 -7.66 -22.68 -3.45
N LEU A 197 -7.84 -21.38 -3.15
CA LEU A 197 -8.75 -20.53 -3.92
C LEU A 197 -8.39 -20.55 -5.39
N LYS A 198 -7.11 -20.34 -5.72
CA LYS A 198 -6.64 -20.32 -7.11
C LYS A 198 -6.88 -21.67 -7.81
N ALA A 199 -6.57 -22.79 -7.14
CA ALA A 199 -6.83 -24.12 -7.70
C ALA A 199 -8.32 -24.37 -7.98
N HIS A 200 -9.21 -23.86 -7.12
CA HIS A 200 -10.66 -23.95 -7.32
C HIS A 200 -11.16 -23.03 -8.45
N LEU A 201 -10.64 -21.80 -8.54
CA LEU A 201 -10.97 -20.89 -9.65
C LEU A 201 -10.53 -21.49 -11.00
N ASP A 202 -9.34 -22.08 -11.06
CA ASP A 202 -8.83 -22.78 -12.26
C ASP A 202 -9.66 -24.04 -12.59
N ALA A 203 -10.26 -24.67 -11.58
CA ALA A 203 -11.17 -25.81 -11.73
C ALA A 203 -12.62 -25.41 -12.05
N GLY A 204 -12.90 -24.12 -12.32
CA GLY A 204 -14.23 -23.62 -12.71
C GLY A 204 -15.13 -23.18 -11.56
N TYR A 205 -14.61 -23.07 -10.33
CA TYR A 205 -15.36 -22.48 -9.22
C TYR A 205 -15.36 -20.96 -9.31
N THR A 206 -16.37 -20.35 -8.71
CA THR A 206 -16.54 -18.89 -8.59
C THR A 206 -16.43 -18.48 -7.13
N GLU A 207 -15.70 -17.41 -6.84
CA GLU A 207 -15.61 -16.86 -5.49
C GLU A 207 -16.93 -16.15 -5.12
N ILE A 208 -17.49 -16.49 -3.97
CA ILE A 208 -18.73 -15.94 -3.42
C ILE A 208 -18.48 -15.29 -2.06
N ASN A 209 -19.43 -14.47 -1.59
CA ASN A 209 -19.32 -13.85 -0.28
C ASN A 209 -19.79 -14.80 0.84
N LYS A 210 -19.49 -14.46 2.11
CA LYS A 210 -19.88 -15.27 3.28
C LYS A 210 -21.40 -15.45 3.43
N VAL A 211 -22.18 -14.42 3.09
CA VAL A 211 -23.65 -14.46 3.21
C VAL A 211 -24.23 -15.46 2.22
N GLU A 212 -23.75 -15.44 0.98
CA GLU A 212 -24.17 -16.36 -0.08
C GLU A 212 -23.73 -17.80 0.24
N TYR A 213 -22.54 -17.99 0.81
CA TYR A 213 -22.10 -19.30 1.29
C TYR A 213 -23.01 -19.86 2.39
N LEU A 214 -23.34 -19.03 3.39
CA LEU A 214 -24.24 -19.45 4.48
C LEU A 214 -25.65 -19.74 3.97
N GLN A 215 -26.20 -18.92 3.07
CA GLN A 215 -27.50 -19.17 2.44
C GLN A 215 -27.50 -20.51 1.69
N ARG A 216 -26.48 -20.78 0.87
CA ARG A 216 -26.35 -22.03 0.12
C ARG A 216 -26.11 -23.24 1.02
N LYS A 217 -25.37 -23.04 2.11
CA LYS A 217 -25.15 -24.07 3.13
C LYS A 217 -26.45 -24.39 3.85
N GLU A 218 -27.22 -23.38 4.23
CA GLU A 218 -28.56 -23.55 4.80
C GLU A 218 -29.53 -24.16 3.79
N GLU A 219 -29.46 -23.81 2.50
CA GLU A 219 -30.25 -24.45 1.43
C GLU A 219 -29.85 -25.91 1.21
N ALA A 220 -28.56 -26.25 1.31
CA ALA A 220 -28.08 -27.63 1.24
C ALA A 220 -28.40 -28.43 2.50
N GLU A 221 -28.37 -27.80 3.67
CA GLU A 221 -28.82 -28.39 4.94
C GLU A 221 -30.36 -28.55 4.95
N LYS A 222 -31.10 -27.62 4.34
CA LYS A 222 -32.55 -27.69 4.11
C LYS A 222 -32.92 -28.73 3.05
N ALA A 223 -32.18 -28.82 1.95
CA ALA A 223 -32.34 -29.86 0.93
C ALA A 223 -31.90 -31.24 1.45
N GLY A 224 -30.90 -31.26 2.34
CA GLY A 224 -30.47 -32.44 3.10
C GLY A 224 -31.44 -32.83 4.22
N THR A 225 -32.25 -31.89 4.71
CA THR A 225 -33.41 -32.19 5.57
C THR A 225 -34.67 -32.52 4.76
N GLU A 226 -34.80 -32.07 3.51
CA GLU A 226 -35.87 -32.49 2.59
C GLU A 226 -35.60 -33.85 1.92
N THR A 227 -34.44 -34.47 2.15
CA THR A 227 -34.19 -35.89 1.84
C THR A 227 -33.69 -36.70 3.04
N GLY A 228 -33.83 -36.17 4.25
CA GLY A 228 -33.44 -36.81 5.50
C GLY A 228 -34.46 -36.70 6.62
N ASP A 229 -35.60 -36.04 6.42
CA ASP A 229 -36.71 -36.03 7.37
C ASP A 229 -37.81 -37.01 6.93
N SER A 230 -37.49 -38.30 7.04
CA SER A 230 -38.51 -39.28 7.39
C SER A 230 -38.77 -39.20 8.89
N GLN A 231 -39.09 -38.03 9.42
CA GLN A 231 -40.03 -37.95 10.53
C GLN A 231 -41.39 -38.32 9.91
N GLN A 232 -41.55 -39.62 9.64
CA GLN A 232 -42.86 -40.24 9.68
C GLN A 232 -43.52 -39.67 10.91
N ASP A 233 -44.54 -38.85 10.70
CA ASP A 233 -45.24 -38.20 11.79
C ASP A 233 -45.97 -39.34 12.51
N PHE A 234 -45.29 -40.00 13.46
CA PHE A 234 -45.74 -41.26 14.05
C PHE A 234 -47.07 -41.05 14.76
N ALA A 235 -47.36 -39.83 15.19
CA ALA A 235 -48.69 -39.42 15.65
C ALA A 235 -49.75 -39.53 14.54
N ALA A 236 -49.46 -39.05 13.33
CA ALA A 236 -50.34 -39.17 12.17
C ALA A 236 -50.46 -40.63 11.68
N LEU A 237 -49.35 -41.38 11.61
CA LEU A 237 -49.37 -42.79 11.24
C LEU A 237 -50.13 -43.63 12.27
N ARG A 238 -49.93 -43.39 13.56
CA ARG A 238 -50.66 -44.08 14.62
C ARG A 238 -52.15 -43.78 14.55
N LYS A 239 -52.54 -42.54 14.24
CA LYS A 239 -53.94 -42.15 14.02
C LYS A 239 -54.53 -42.81 12.77
N GLN A 240 -53.76 -42.92 11.68
CA GLN A 240 -54.18 -43.61 10.46
C GLN A 240 -54.35 -45.12 10.70
N ALA A 241 -53.35 -45.76 11.33
CA ALA A 241 -53.41 -47.15 11.73
C ALA A 241 -54.61 -47.42 12.66
N GLU A 242 -54.90 -46.51 13.59
CA GLU A 242 -56.05 -46.63 14.49
C GLU A 242 -57.36 -46.59 13.73
N GLY A 243 -57.51 -45.66 12.78
CA GLY A 243 -58.67 -45.59 11.90
C GLY A 243 -58.89 -46.87 11.10
N LEU A 244 -57.85 -47.40 10.49
CA LEU A 244 -57.92 -48.60 9.64
C LEU A 244 -58.21 -49.88 10.44
N ILE A 245 -57.54 -50.06 11.58
CA ILE A 245 -57.81 -51.21 12.46
C ILE A 245 -59.21 -51.14 13.06
N LEU A 246 -59.69 -49.94 13.41
CA LEU A 246 -61.07 -49.74 13.88
C LEU A 246 -62.09 -50.01 12.76
N GLN A 247 -61.78 -49.63 11.52
CA GLN A 247 -62.62 -49.89 10.36
C GLN A 247 -62.71 -51.39 10.07
N LEU A 248 -61.60 -52.13 10.11
CA LEU A 248 -61.60 -53.60 10.01
C LEU A 248 -62.43 -54.25 11.12
N ALA A 249 -62.24 -53.81 12.38
CA ALA A 249 -62.95 -54.37 13.52
C ALA A 249 -64.46 -54.07 13.51
N LYS A 250 -64.88 -52.97 12.89
CA LYS A 250 -66.29 -52.60 12.66
C LYS A 250 -66.88 -53.24 11.39
N GLY A 251 -66.06 -53.47 10.37
CA GLY A 251 -66.43 -54.06 9.08
C GLY A 251 -66.58 -55.58 9.09
N GLY A 252 -66.48 -56.24 10.24
CA GLY A 252 -66.62 -57.70 10.38
C GLY A 252 -65.30 -58.48 10.34
N TYR A 253 -64.19 -57.84 9.97
CA TYR A 253 -62.86 -58.43 9.85
C TYR A 253 -62.04 -58.34 11.15
N ARG A 254 -62.65 -58.77 12.26
CA ARG A 254 -62.01 -58.70 13.59
C ARG A 254 -60.84 -59.68 13.72
N ALA A 255 -60.92 -60.84 13.08
CA ALA A 255 -59.85 -61.84 13.14
C ALA A 255 -58.58 -61.33 12.45
N GLU A 256 -58.75 -60.62 11.33
CA GLU A 256 -57.70 -60.03 10.52
C GLU A 256 -57.05 -58.84 11.23
N ALA A 257 -57.85 -57.97 11.86
CA ALA A 257 -57.34 -56.89 12.69
C ALA A 257 -56.47 -57.41 13.86
N VAL A 258 -56.88 -58.49 14.51
CA VAL A 258 -56.10 -59.13 15.58
C VAL A 258 -54.83 -59.79 15.03
N ALA A 259 -54.91 -60.49 13.90
CA ALA A 259 -53.75 -61.14 13.27
C ALA A 259 -52.66 -60.13 12.85
N ILE A 260 -53.05 -58.94 12.37
CA ILE A 260 -52.10 -57.86 12.01
C ILE A 260 -51.36 -57.36 13.25
N LEU A 261 -52.06 -57.19 14.38
CA LEU A 261 -51.44 -56.76 15.64
C LEU A 261 -50.55 -57.86 16.27
N GLU A 262 -51.02 -59.11 16.26
CA GLU A 262 -50.24 -60.26 16.76
C GLU A 262 -48.94 -60.48 15.99
N LYS A 263 -48.96 -60.25 14.66
CA LYS A 263 -47.75 -60.34 13.82
C LYS A 263 -46.68 -59.32 14.22
N GLN A 264 -47.08 -58.20 14.83
CA GLN A 264 -46.17 -57.19 15.39
C GLN A 264 -45.89 -57.41 16.89
N GLY A 265 -46.32 -58.55 17.46
CA GLY A 265 -46.13 -58.89 18.86
C GLY A 265 -46.99 -58.08 19.84
N ALA A 266 -48.00 -57.37 19.37
CA ALA A 266 -48.81 -56.44 20.16
C ALA A 266 -50.26 -56.93 20.31
N LYS A 267 -50.89 -56.68 21.46
CA LYS A 267 -52.33 -56.97 21.65
C LYS A 267 -53.22 -55.78 21.30
N LYS A 268 -52.64 -54.57 21.30
CA LYS A 268 -53.30 -53.31 20.99
C LYS A 268 -52.38 -52.44 20.15
N LEU A 269 -52.95 -51.58 19.31
CA LEU A 269 -52.17 -50.67 18.48
C LEU A 269 -51.23 -49.76 19.28
N GLY A 270 -51.60 -49.38 20.52
CA GLY A 270 -50.76 -48.59 21.42
C GLY A 270 -49.46 -49.28 21.85
N GLU A 271 -49.37 -50.61 21.71
CA GLU A 271 -48.18 -51.41 22.04
C GLU A 271 -47.29 -51.67 20.82
N VAL A 272 -47.72 -51.26 19.62
CA VAL A 272 -46.93 -51.38 18.39
C VAL A 272 -45.84 -50.31 18.38
N ALA A 273 -44.59 -50.72 18.16
CA ALA A 273 -43.46 -49.82 18.00
C ALA A 273 -43.67 -48.88 16.81
N ASP A 274 -43.24 -47.63 16.94
CA ASP A 274 -43.46 -46.58 15.94
C ASP A 274 -42.91 -46.97 14.56
N GLU A 275 -41.77 -47.66 14.54
CA GLU A 275 -41.09 -48.22 13.36
C GLU A 275 -41.97 -49.20 12.56
N ASN A 276 -42.91 -49.88 13.22
CA ASN A 276 -43.76 -50.90 12.62
C ASN A 276 -45.16 -50.37 12.22
N LEU A 277 -45.44 -49.06 12.43
CA LEU A 277 -46.75 -48.48 12.11
C LEU A 277 -47.03 -48.47 10.61
N ALA A 278 -46.02 -48.23 9.78
CA ALA A 278 -46.17 -48.26 8.33
C ALA A 278 -46.58 -49.66 7.81
N ASP A 279 -46.00 -50.72 8.38
CA ASP A 279 -46.34 -52.10 8.03
C ASP A 279 -47.75 -52.48 8.49
N VAL A 280 -48.21 -51.96 9.63
CA VAL A 280 -49.59 -52.15 10.11
C VAL A 280 -50.59 -51.47 9.18
N ILE A 281 -50.31 -50.23 8.75
CA ILE A 281 -51.15 -49.49 7.80
C ILE A 281 -51.26 -50.25 6.48
N ALA A 282 -50.12 -50.66 5.89
CA ALA A 282 -50.11 -51.37 4.61
C ALA A 282 -50.88 -52.71 4.68
N GLN A 283 -50.77 -53.45 5.79
CA GLN A 283 -51.51 -54.70 5.97
C GLN A 283 -53.01 -54.46 6.20
N ALA A 284 -53.37 -53.40 6.92
CA ALA A 284 -54.76 -53.04 7.15
C ALA A 284 -55.46 -52.53 5.88
N GLU A 285 -54.78 -51.69 5.10
CA GLU A 285 -55.25 -51.24 3.78
C GLU A 285 -55.41 -52.42 2.82
N LYS A 286 -54.44 -53.33 2.79
CA LYS A 286 -54.55 -54.54 1.99
C LYS A 286 -55.77 -55.38 2.40
N ALA A 287 -56.00 -55.59 3.69
CA ALA A 287 -57.14 -56.36 4.19
C ALA A 287 -58.49 -55.69 3.86
N LEU A 288 -58.56 -54.35 3.90
CA LEU A 288 -59.74 -53.58 3.49
C LEU A 288 -59.94 -53.53 1.97
N SER A 289 -58.87 -53.72 1.18
CA SER A 289 -58.92 -53.72 -0.29
C SER A 289 -59.17 -55.10 -0.90
N VAL A 290 -59.35 -56.15 -0.09
CA VAL A 290 -59.79 -57.48 -0.57
C VAL A 290 -61.32 -57.53 -0.71
N GLU A 291 -61.91 -56.43 -1.19
CA GLU A 291 -63.30 -56.35 -1.64
C GLU A 291 -63.40 -56.56 -3.16
#